data_AF-A0A4Q4N281-F1
#
_entry.id   AF-A0A4Q4N281-F1
#
_cell.length_a   1.000
_cell.length_b   1.000
_cell.length_c   1.000
_cell.angle_alpha   90.00
_cell.angle_beta   90.00
_cell.angle_gamma   90.00
#
_symmetry.space_group_name_H-M   'P 1'
#
loop_
_entity.id
_entity.type
_entity.pdbx_description
1 polymer ?
#
loop_
_entity_poly.entity_id
_entity_poly.type
_entity_poly.pdbx_seq_one_letter_code
_entity_poly.pdbx_strand_id
1 'polypeptide(L)'
;MPRPDLELIGVGYRKIPIMAIGKDVYCDSRLIISTLESLYPNNALSPSTPADIGIRKLFESWTIDGGIFANTVKMMPYWQEGSFLSSEAFVDDRQKLMGRRFTAQGMQAGRPEGAQHLQQAFDLLETTFLADGRHWILNTQEPSLADIDAVWPFKWLMSDPKMKDSLPAEHFNAKKYPKVFAWVKRFVTELDKKKETLPKPNALGGKTMGKRTLDATTAPKTITFDDDNSHGFKRGEDVEISPSDYGQTGKTAGTLVGLTVHEVVIRNSKGIHVHFPRWNFAISRAASKSRI
;
A
#
# COMPACT_ATOMS: atom_id res chain seq x y z
N MET A 1 16.39 -7.72 -2.61
CA MET A 1 16.18 -9.15 -2.26
C MET A 1 17.52 -9.76 -1.90
N PRO A 2 17.63 -10.64 -0.90
CA PRO A 2 16.55 -11.35 -0.17
C PRO A 2 15.85 -10.53 0.93
N ARG A 3 14.80 -11.10 1.56
CA ARG A 3 14.10 -10.56 2.77
C ARG A 3 14.14 -11.62 3.87
N PRO A 4 15.32 -11.86 4.49
CA PRO A 4 15.52 -13.00 5.38
C PRO A 4 14.55 -13.01 6.57
N ASP A 5 14.19 -11.83 7.09
CA ASP A 5 13.27 -11.73 8.22
C ASP A 5 11.88 -12.28 7.92
N LEU A 6 11.37 -12.11 6.69
CA LEU A 6 10.06 -12.65 6.29
C LEU A 6 10.14 -14.13 5.93
N GLU A 7 11.27 -14.55 5.37
CA GLU A 7 11.55 -15.96 5.09
C GLU A 7 11.55 -16.80 6.38
N LEU A 8 12.02 -16.25 7.52
CA LEU A 8 11.97 -16.91 8.83
C LEU A 8 10.55 -17.33 9.25
N ILE A 9 9.55 -16.50 8.92
CA ILE A 9 8.13 -16.74 9.24
C ILE A 9 7.37 -17.35 8.06
N GLY A 10 8.06 -17.76 6.99
CA GLY A 10 7.46 -18.41 5.81
C GLY A 10 6.60 -17.49 4.96
N VAL A 11 6.88 -16.18 4.94
CA VAL A 11 6.15 -15.19 4.13
C VAL A 11 7.02 -14.77 2.95
N GLY A 12 6.64 -15.16 1.75
CA GLY A 12 7.37 -14.81 0.51
C GLY A 12 6.92 -13.48 -0.11
N TYR A 13 5.81 -12.90 0.36
CA TYR A 13 5.31 -11.61 -0.10
C TYR A 13 6.38 -10.51 0.05
N ARG A 14 6.70 -9.85 -1.06
CA ARG A 14 7.88 -8.95 -1.14
C ARG A 14 7.57 -7.45 -1.04
N LYS A 15 6.30 -7.03 -1.17
CA LYS A 15 5.95 -5.60 -1.04
C LYS A 15 5.89 -5.23 0.44
N ILE A 16 5.88 -3.92 0.70
CA ILE A 16 5.71 -3.33 2.02
C ILE A 16 4.67 -2.22 1.95
N PRO A 17 4.01 -1.87 3.07
CA PRO A 17 4.15 -2.47 4.40
C PRO A 17 3.51 -3.87 4.53
N ILE A 18 3.84 -4.55 5.63
CA ILE A 18 3.11 -5.70 6.17
C ILE A 18 2.84 -5.43 7.67
N MET A 19 1.82 -6.07 8.24
CA MET A 19 1.51 -5.97 9.67
C MET A 19 1.37 -7.37 10.27
N ALA A 20 1.93 -7.61 11.46
CA ALA A 20 1.77 -8.87 12.18
C ALA A 20 1.06 -8.63 13.52
N ILE A 21 0.03 -9.42 13.82
CA ILE A 21 -0.70 -9.44 15.08
C ILE A 21 -0.81 -10.90 15.54
N GLY A 22 -0.01 -11.27 16.53
CA GLY A 22 0.07 -12.68 16.95
C GLY A 22 0.52 -13.58 15.79
N LYS A 23 -0.32 -14.55 15.43
CA LYS A 23 -0.09 -15.47 14.30
C LYS A 23 -0.66 -15.00 12.96
N ASP A 24 -1.32 -13.85 12.92
CA ASP A 24 -1.89 -13.28 11.71
C ASP A 24 -0.92 -12.27 11.10
N VAL A 25 -0.58 -12.44 9.82
CA VAL A 25 0.26 -11.52 9.04
C VAL A 25 -0.56 -10.98 7.88
N TYR A 26 -0.80 -9.67 7.89
CA TYR A 26 -1.57 -8.94 6.88
C TYR A 26 -0.63 -8.33 5.84
N CYS A 27 -0.81 -8.75 4.59
CA CYS A 27 -0.15 -8.19 3.42
C CYS A 27 -1.06 -7.16 2.75
N ASP A 28 -0.47 -6.11 2.18
CA ASP A 28 -1.14 -4.96 1.53
C ASP A 28 -1.73 -3.92 2.51
N SER A 29 -1.47 -2.64 2.24
CA SER A 29 -1.91 -1.54 3.09
C SER A 29 -3.43 -1.43 3.17
N ARG A 30 -4.18 -1.79 2.12
CA ARG A 30 -5.65 -1.73 2.13
C ARG A 30 -6.22 -2.68 3.18
N LEU A 31 -5.65 -3.88 3.25
CA LEU A 31 -6.06 -4.88 4.25
C LEU A 31 -5.57 -4.53 5.65
N ILE A 32 -4.37 -3.95 5.77
CA ILE A 32 -3.85 -3.43 7.05
C ILE A 32 -4.78 -2.35 7.60
N ILE A 33 -5.12 -1.34 6.79
CA ILE A 33 -6.03 -0.26 7.17
C ILE A 33 -7.38 -0.83 7.57
N SER A 34 -7.99 -1.70 6.75
CA SER A 34 -9.27 -2.32 7.08
C SER A 34 -9.25 -3.11 8.39
N THR A 35 -8.14 -3.80 8.67
CA THR A 35 -7.95 -4.56 9.91
C THR A 35 -7.81 -3.62 11.11
N LEU A 36 -7.02 -2.54 10.99
CA LEU A 36 -6.86 -1.56 12.06
C LEU A 36 -8.17 -0.85 12.40
N GLU A 37 -8.96 -0.48 11.40
CA GLU A 37 -10.29 0.12 11.61
C GLU A 37 -11.23 -0.81 12.38
N SER A 38 -11.15 -2.11 12.12
CA SER A 38 -11.96 -3.11 12.84
C SER A 38 -11.47 -3.34 14.27
N LEU A 39 -10.17 -3.26 14.52
CA LEU A 39 -9.56 -3.48 15.83
C LEU A 39 -9.74 -2.29 16.77
N TYR A 40 -9.84 -1.07 16.23
CA TYR A 40 -9.94 0.17 17.00
C TYR A 40 -11.20 0.96 16.61
N PRO A 41 -12.42 0.39 16.77
CA PRO A 41 -13.65 0.99 16.25
C PRO A 41 -13.98 2.37 16.88
N ASN A 42 -13.51 2.62 18.10
CA ASN A 42 -13.70 3.91 18.79
C ASN A 42 -12.77 5.03 18.28
N ASN A 43 -11.78 4.70 17.44
CA ASN A 43 -10.85 5.64 16.83
C ASN A 43 -10.83 5.48 15.29
N ALA A 44 -11.91 4.95 14.71
CA ALA A 44 -12.00 4.70 13.29
C ALA A 44 -12.00 6.02 12.50
N LEU A 45 -11.24 6.05 11.41
CA LEU A 45 -11.22 7.16 10.45
C LEU A 45 -12.12 6.88 9.24
N SER A 46 -12.77 5.72 9.21
CA SER A 46 -13.69 5.29 8.18
C SER A 46 -14.93 6.20 8.12
N PRO A 47 -15.36 6.61 6.92
CA PRO A 47 -16.63 7.31 6.77
C PRO A 47 -17.81 6.42 7.14
N SER A 48 -18.92 7.03 7.55
CA SER A 48 -20.12 6.32 8.02
C SER A 48 -21.25 6.26 7.00
N THR A 49 -21.28 7.14 5.99
CA THR A 49 -22.34 7.15 4.99
C THR A 49 -21.95 6.31 3.76
N PRO A 50 -22.91 5.63 3.09
CA PRO A 50 -22.60 4.86 1.88
C PRO A 50 -21.93 5.68 0.77
N ALA A 51 -22.32 6.95 0.60
CA ALA A 51 -21.73 7.85 -0.39
C ALA A 51 -20.26 8.14 -0.07
N ASP A 52 -19.95 8.47 1.18
CA ASP A 52 -18.58 8.78 1.60
C ASP A 52 -17.68 7.55 1.58
N ILE A 53 -18.23 6.39 1.96
CA ILE A 53 -17.53 5.10 1.82
C ILE A 53 -17.19 4.83 0.35
N GLY A 54 -18.13 5.11 -0.56
CA GLY A 54 -17.90 5.03 -2.00
C GLY A 54 -16.78 5.95 -2.47
N ILE A 55 -16.80 7.22 -2.07
CA ILE A 55 -15.76 8.21 -2.39
C ILE A 55 -14.38 7.74 -1.88
N ARG A 56 -14.29 7.29 -0.63
CA ARG A 56 -13.06 6.72 -0.08
C ARG A 56 -12.54 5.57 -0.96
N LYS A 57 -13.40 4.61 -1.32
CA LYS A 57 -13.00 3.46 -2.14
C LYS A 57 -12.54 3.85 -3.53
N LEU A 58 -13.14 4.89 -4.12
CA LEU A 58 -12.66 5.47 -5.37
C LEU A 58 -11.29 6.10 -5.21
N PHE A 59 -10.99 6.80 -4.10
CA PHE A 59 -9.63 7.31 -3.84
C PHE A 59 -8.62 6.19 -3.58
N GLU A 60 -8.97 5.17 -2.81
CA GLU A 60 -8.14 3.98 -2.56
C GLU A 60 -7.69 3.35 -3.89
N SER A 61 -8.61 3.18 -4.85
CA SER A 61 -8.32 2.63 -6.17
C SER A 61 -7.67 3.65 -7.11
N TRP A 62 -8.17 4.88 -7.21
CA TRP A 62 -7.62 5.91 -8.10
C TRP A 62 -6.14 6.19 -7.82
N THR A 63 -5.77 6.26 -6.54
CA THR A 63 -4.40 6.55 -6.15
C THR A 63 -3.42 5.43 -6.56
N ILE A 64 -3.84 4.17 -6.43
CA ILE A 64 -3.00 3.00 -6.71
C ILE A 64 -3.21 2.50 -8.15
N ASP A 65 -4.41 1.98 -8.43
CA ASP A 65 -4.80 1.34 -9.69
C ASP A 65 -5.04 2.37 -10.80
N GLY A 66 -5.57 3.54 -10.45
CA GLY A 66 -5.82 4.65 -11.37
C GLY A 66 -4.54 5.37 -11.84
N GLY A 67 -3.37 4.97 -11.34
CA GLY A 67 -2.07 5.38 -11.88
C GLY A 67 -1.47 6.65 -11.28
N ILE A 68 -2.09 7.27 -10.27
CA ILE A 68 -1.49 8.45 -9.60
C ILE A 68 -0.13 8.11 -8.99
N PHE A 69 0.00 6.96 -8.33
CA PHE A 69 1.28 6.49 -7.84
C PHE A 69 2.30 6.28 -8.96
N ALA A 70 1.92 5.60 -10.05
CA ALA A 70 2.81 5.33 -11.16
C ALA A 70 3.30 6.63 -11.84
N ASN A 71 2.42 7.63 -11.99
CA ASN A 71 2.80 8.94 -12.51
C ASN A 71 3.66 9.73 -11.52
N THR A 72 3.42 9.59 -10.22
CA THR A 72 4.28 10.13 -9.18
C THR A 72 5.70 9.56 -9.25
N VAL A 73 5.83 8.24 -9.48
CA VAL A 73 7.14 7.58 -9.67
C VAL A 73 7.90 8.17 -10.87
N LYS A 74 7.23 8.47 -11.99
CA LYS A 74 7.86 9.14 -13.14
C LYS A 74 8.47 10.49 -12.77
N MET A 75 7.95 11.15 -11.73
CA MET A 75 8.43 12.47 -11.28
C MET A 75 9.62 12.41 -10.33
N MET A 76 10.09 11.24 -9.90
CA MET A 76 11.25 11.15 -9.00
C MET A 76 12.50 11.85 -9.59
N PRO A 77 13.24 12.65 -8.79
CA PRO A 77 14.33 13.49 -9.30
C PRO A 77 15.60 12.67 -9.56
N TYR A 78 15.68 12.07 -10.75
CA TYR A 78 16.79 11.19 -11.12
C TYR A 78 18.15 11.90 -11.30
N TRP A 79 18.12 13.24 -11.48
CA TRP A 79 19.29 14.08 -11.75
C TRP A 79 20.00 14.60 -10.50
N GLN A 80 19.42 14.43 -9.31
CA GLN A 80 20.03 14.90 -8.07
C GLN A 80 21.25 14.05 -7.68
N GLU A 81 22.22 14.68 -7.02
CA GLU A 81 23.32 13.95 -6.40
C GLU A 81 22.79 12.98 -5.35
N GLY A 82 23.29 11.74 -5.36
CA GLY A 82 22.77 10.68 -4.48
C GLY A 82 21.35 10.22 -4.81
N SER A 83 20.84 10.50 -6.02
CA SER A 83 19.53 9.99 -6.45
C SER A 83 19.49 8.46 -6.41
N PHE A 84 18.28 7.90 -6.38
CA PHE A 84 18.07 6.45 -6.36
C PHE A 84 18.73 5.69 -7.53
N LEU A 85 19.06 6.37 -8.64
CA LEU A 85 19.74 5.77 -9.79
C LEU A 85 21.22 5.46 -9.50
N SER A 86 21.86 6.14 -8.56
CA SER A 86 23.26 5.87 -8.20
C SER A 86 23.43 4.55 -7.44
N SER A 87 22.35 3.99 -6.90
CA SER A 87 22.36 2.71 -6.20
C SER A 87 22.02 1.58 -7.16
N GLU A 88 23.06 0.87 -7.64
CA GLU A 88 22.87 -0.31 -8.51
C GLU A 88 22.01 -1.39 -7.82
N ALA A 89 22.25 -1.65 -6.54
CA ALA A 89 21.45 -2.59 -5.76
C ALA A 89 19.96 -2.21 -5.72
N PHE A 90 19.63 -0.92 -5.63
CA PHE A 90 18.24 -0.46 -5.69
C PHE A 90 17.65 -0.65 -7.09
N VAL A 91 18.36 -0.22 -8.14
CA VAL A 91 17.86 -0.31 -9.52
C VAL A 91 17.66 -1.77 -9.94
N ASP A 92 18.57 -2.67 -9.57
CA ASP A 92 18.45 -4.11 -9.80
C ASP A 92 17.25 -4.72 -9.06
N ASP A 93 17.04 -4.35 -7.80
CA ASP A 93 15.88 -4.82 -7.03
C ASP A 93 14.56 -4.36 -7.67
N ARG A 94 14.52 -3.11 -8.16
CA ARG A 94 13.35 -2.55 -8.84
C ARG A 94 13.12 -3.17 -10.22
N GLN A 95 14.17 -3.48 -10.97
CA GLN A 95 14.06 -4.24 -12.21
C GLN A 95 13.44 -5.62 -11.94
N LYS A 96 13.90 -6.33 -10.91
CA LYS A 96 13.31 -7.61 -10.49
C LYS A 96 11.88 -7.45 -9.96
N LEU A 97 11.49 -6.28 -9.47
CA LEU A 97 10.14 -5.99 -8.95
C LEU A 97 9.15 -5.69 -10.08
N MET A 98 9.56 -4.85 -11.04
CA MET A 98 8.69 -4.24 -12.05
C MET A 98 8.86 -4.85 -13.44
N GLY A 99 9.85 -5.73 -13.64
CA GLY A 99 10.20 -6.29 -14.95
C GLY A 99 10.95 -5.32 -15.87
N ARG A 100 11.11 -4.05 -15.49
CA ARG A 100 11.80 -3.01 -16.25
C ARG A 100 12.82 -2.28 -15.39
N ARG A 101 14.01 -2.03 -15.94
CA ARG A 101 15.06 -1.27 -15.29
C ARG A 101 14.76 0.24 -15.33
N PHE A 102 15.01 0.94 -14.22
CA PHE A 102 15.03 2.40 -14.22
C PHE A 102 16.31 2.91 -14.89
N THR A 103 16.16 3.88 -15.80
CA THR A 103 17.27 4.56 -16.47
C THR A 103 17.00 6.06 -16.50
N ALA A 104 18.04 6.89 -16.52
CA ALA A 104 17.89 8.35 -16.60
C ALA A 104 17.08 8.75 -17.85
N GLN A 105 17.41 8.18 -19.01
CA GLN A 105 16.69 8.39 -20.27
C GLN A 105 15.21 7.99 -20.17
N GLY A 106 14.91 6.82 -19.59
CA GLY A 106 13.54 6.33 -19.46
C GLY A 106 12.70 7.18 -18.49
N MET A 107 13.32 7.63 -17.40
CA MET A 107 12.69 8.57 -16.46
C MET A 107 12.43 9.90 -17.14
N GLN A 108 13.43 10.49 -17.80
CA GLN A 108 13.31 11.74 -18.54
C GLN A 108 12.17 11.69 -19.56
N ALA A 109 12.13 10.64 -20.38
CA ALA A 109 11.09 10.46 -21.39
C ALA A 109 9.68 10.30 -20.79
N GLY A 110 9.55 9.74 -19.59
CA GLY A 110 8.26 9.55 -18.92
C GLY A 110 7.73 10.79 -18.20
N ARG A 111 8.59 11.77 -17.88
CA ARG A 111 8.22 12.94 -17.08
C ARG A 111 7.14 13.84 -17.71
N PRO A 112 7.15 14.16 -19.01
CA PRO A 112 6.11 15.01 -19.60
C PRO A 112 4.69 14.45 -19.38
N GLU A 113 4.49 13.16 -19.68
CA GLU A 113 3.22 12.47 -19.44
C GLU A 113 2.92 12.31 -17.95
N GLY A 114 3.93 12.04 -17.12
CA GLY A 114 3.76 11.98 -15.66
C GLY A 114 3.24 13.31 -15.09
N ALA A 115 3.84 14.43 -15.53
CA ALA A 115 3.45 15.76 -15.14
C ALA A 115 2.04 16.11 -15.65
N GLN A 116 1.71 15.79 -16.90
CA GLN A 116 0.38 16.04 -17.45
C GLN A 116 -0.69 15.34 -16.60
N HIS A 117 -0.55 14.03 -16.33
CA HIS A 117 -1.59 13.29 -15.61
C HIS A 117 -1.70 13.76 -14.16
N LEU A 118 -0.58 14.17 -13.55
CA LEU A 118 -0.62 14.80 -12.23
C LEU A 118 -1.30 16.16 -12.28
N GLN A 119 -1.14 16.97 -13.33
CA GLN A 119 -1.90 18.23 -13.44
C GLN A 119 -3.41 17.97 -13.45
N GLN A 120 -3.90 16.96 -14.17
CA GLN A 120 -5.31 16.57 -14.12
C GLN A 120 -5.76 16.18 -12.71
N ALA A 121 -4.92 15.47 -11.96
CA ALA A 121 -5.20 15.09 -10.59
C ALA A 121 -5.25 16.31 -9.64
N PHE A 122 -4.33 17.25 -9.82
CA PHE A 122 -4.35 18.53 -9.09
C PHE A 122 -5.59 19.35 -9.46
N ASP A 123 -5.96 19.45 -10.74
CA ASP A 123 -7.15 20.15 -11.20
C ASP A 123 -8.43 19.54 -10.60
N LEU A 124 -8.57 18.21 -10.62
CA LEU A 124 -9.71 17.51 -10.02
C LEU A 124 -9.85 17.84 -8.53
N LEU A 125 -8.75 17.78 -7.78
CA LEU A 125 -8.77 18.09 -6.35
C LEU A 125 -9.07 19.58 -6.09
N GLU A 126 -8.44 20.49 -6.85
CA GLU A 126 -8.55 21.94 -6.70
C GLU A 126 -9.93 22.49 -7.06
N THR A 127 -10.53 21.96 -8.11
CA THR A 127 -11.74 22.50 -8.76
C THR A 127 -13.00 21.70 -8.50
N THR A 128 -12.89 20.49 -7.95
CA THR A 128 -14.04 19.66 -7.57
C THR A 128 -14.06 19.38 -6.08
N PHE A 129 -13.14 18.55 -5.57
CA PHE A 129 -13.20 18.08 -4.19
C PHE A 129 -13.02 19.18 -3.15
N LEU A 130 -12.09 20.12 -3.39
CA LEU A 130 -11.79 21.22 -2.48
C LEU A 130 -12.42 22.54 -2.92
N ALA A 131 -13.27 22.53 -3.96
CA ALA A 131 -13.75 23.74 -4.64
C ALA A 131 -14.47 24.72 -3.70
N ASP A 132 -15.23 24.20 -2.74
CA ASP A 132 -16.01 24.95 -1.76
C ASP A 132 -15.21 25.42 -0.54
N GLY A 133 -13.89 25.20 -0.54
CA GLY A 133 -13.01 25.62 0.55
C GLY A 133 -13.02 24.71 1.77
N ARG A 134 -13.65 23.52 1.68
CA ARG A 134 -13.58 22.50 2.75
C ARG A 134 -12.13 22.16 3.12
N HIS A 135 -11.93 21.78 4.38
CA HIS A 135 -10.60 21.45 4.88
C HIS A 135 -10.12 20.06 4.51
N TRP A 136 -11.04 19.09 4.44
CA TRP A 136 -10.81 17.67 4.18
C TRP A 136 -11.76 17.18 3.09
N ILE A 137 -11.40 16.11 2.38
CA ILE A 137 -12.11 15.61 1.18
C ILE A 137 -13.62 15.44 1.41
N LEU A 138 -14.00 14.88 2.56
CA LEU A 138 -15.38 14.59 2.94
C LEU A 138 -16.04 15.69 3.78
N ASN A 139 -15.42 16.88 3.85
CA ASN A 139 -15.90 18.01 4.65
C ASN A 139 -16.12 17.67 6.14
N THR A 140 -15.26 16.81 6.70
CA THR A 140 -15.22 16.46 8.12
C THR A 140 -14.44 17.49 8.93
N GLN A 141 -14.42 17.37 10.27
CA GLN A 141 -13.60 18.22 11.14
C GLN A 141 -12.12 17.76 11.19
N GLU A 142 -11.91 16.45 11.23
CA GLU A 142 -10.60 15.79 11.21
C GLU A 142 -10.39 15.04 9.88
N PRO A 143 -9.15 14.75 9.46
CA PRO A 143 -8.90 13.98 8.24
C PRO A 143 -9.49 12.57 8.35
N SER A 144 -10.09 12.10 7.27
CA SER A 144 -10.68 10.76 7.17
C SER A 144 -9.78 9.80 6.40
N LEU A 145 -10.17 8.53 6.29
CA LEU A 145 -9.47 7.60 5.39
C LEU A 145 -9.52 8.04 3.92
N ALA A 146 -10.53 8.80 3.48
CA ALA A 146 -10.53 9.34 2.12
C ALA A 146 -9.36 10.30 1.90
N ASP A 147 -9.00 11.10 2.91
CA ASP A 147 -7.82 11.95 2.86
C ASP A 147 -6.54 11.12 2.84
N ILE A 148 -6.43 10.10 3.69
CA ILE A 148 -5.25 9.21 3.73
C ILE A 148 -5.04 8.50 2.38
N ASP A 149 -6.10 7.93 1.81
CA ASP A 149 -6.08 7.20 0.55
C ASP A 149 -5.71 8.13 -0.63
N ALA A 150 -6.10 9.40 -0.58
CA ALA A 150 -5.83 10.39 -1.63
C ALA A 150 -4.46 11.08 -1.50
N VAL A 151 -4.06 11.49 -0.30
CA VAL A 151 -3.02 12.53 -0.09
C VAL A 151 -1.59 12.03 -0.28
N TRP A 152 -1.32 10.76 -0.03
CA TRP A 152 0.05 10.30 0.19
C TRP A 152 1.00 10.47 -1.02
N PRO A 153 0.59 10.38 -2.31
CA PRO A 153 1.49 10.67 -3.43
C PRO A 153 1.81 12.16 -3.52
N PHE A 154 0.84 13.03 -3.24
CA PHE A 154 1.02 14.48 -3.21
C PHE A 154 1.93 14.90 -2.05
N LYS A 155 1.69 14.35 -0.86
CA LYS A 155 2.60 14.49 0.29
C LYS A 155 4.02 14.04 -0.08
N TRP A 156 4.16 12.91 -0.76
CA TRP A 156 5.48 12.40 -1.17
C TRP A 156 6.19 13.39 -2.10
N LEU A 157 5.51 13.88 -3.14
CA LEU A 157 6.05 14.87 -4.07
C LEU A 157 6.42 16.20 -3.40
N MET A 158 5.59 16.68 -2.48
CA MET A 158 5.63 18.05 -1.98
C MET A 158 6.39 18.21 -0.66
N SER A 159 6.57 17.12 0.10
CA SER A 159 7.08 17.20 1.48
C SER A 159 8.22 16.23 1.77
N ASP A 160 8.49 15.25 0.91
CA ASP A 160 9.65 14.38 1.11
C ASP A 160 10.95 15.07 0.62
N PRO A 161 11.99 15.18 1.46
CA PRO A 161 13.26 15.80 1.05
C PRO A 161 13.88 15.16 -0.19
N LYS A 162 13.67 13.85 -0.42
CA LYS A 162 14.19 13.12 -1.60
C LYS A 162 13.38 13.37 -2.87
N MET A 163 12.26 14.09 -2.76
CA MET A 163 11.41 14.52 -3.88
C MET A 163 11.51 16.02 -4.12
N LYS A 164 12.46 16.71 -3.47
CA LYS A 164 12.72 18.13 -3.73
C LYS A 164 12.91 18.34 -5.23
N ASP A 165 12.37 19.43 -5.77
CA ASP A 165 12.44 19.79 -7.21
C ASP A 165 11.83 18.75 -8.18
N SER A 166 11.12 17.73 -7.68
CA SER A 166 10.45 16.73 -8.51
C SER A 166 9.30 17.31 -9.33
N LEU A 167 8.59 18.29 -8.80
CA LEU A 167 7.50 19.00 -9.44
C LEU A 167 7.99 20.31 -10.08
N PRO A 168 7.75 20.54 -11.39
CA PRO A 168 8.06 21.81 -12.04
C PRO A 168 7.20 22.95 -11.47
N ALA A 169 7.83 23.92 -10.81
CA ALA A 169 7.15 24.99 -10.07
C ALA A 169 6.29 25.90 -10.96
N GLU A 170 6.60 26.00 -12.25
CA GLU A 170 5.81 26.73 -13.24
C GLU A 170 4.40 26.15 -13.42
N HIS A 171 4.24 24.84 -13.20
CA HIS A 171 2.98 24.13 -13.37
C HIS A 171 2.34 23.73 -12.04
N PHE A 172 3.14 23.48 -11.02
CA PHE A 172 2.70 23.02 -9.71
C PHE A 172 3.12 24.02 -8.63
N ASN A 173 2.25 24.98 -8.34
CA ASN A 173 2.50 25.97 -7.31
C ASN A 173 1.21 26.39 -6.62
N ALA A 174 1.36 27.01 -5.45
CA ALA A 174 0.24 27.49 -4.64
C ALA A 174 -0.53 28.66 -5.26
N LYS A 175 -0.04 29.31 -6.33
CA LYS A 175 -0.85 30.30 -7.07
C LYS A 175 -1.86 29.60 -7.98
N LYS A 176 -1.48 28.47 -8.59
CA LYS A 176 -2.35 27.68 -9.47
C LYS A 176 -3.24 26.70 -8.70
N TYR A 177 -2.70 26.03 -7.67
CA TYR A 177 -3.40 25.03 -6.87
C TYR A 177 -3.39 25.37 -5.36
N PRO A 178 -3.92 26.54 -4.95
CA PRO A 178 -3.86 27.00 -3.56
C PRO A 178 -4.51 26.01 -2.59
N LYS A 179 -5.63 25.38 -2.96
CA LYS A 179 -6.38 24.49 -2.07
C LYS A 179 -5.69 23.15 -1.90
N VAL A 180 -5.15 22.58 -2.97
CA VAL A 180 -4.38 21.32 -2.90
C VAL A 180 -3.13 21.50 -2.02
N PHE A 181 -2.38 22.59 -2.23
CA PHE A 181 -1.19 22.87 -1.41
C PHE A 181 -1.55 23.10 0.07
N ALA A 182 -2.65 23.81 0.34
CA ALA A 182 -3.13 24.00 1.69
C ALA A 182 -3.56 22.68 2.35
N TRP A 183 -4.28 21.81 1.62
CA TRP A 183 -4.72 20.50 2.10
C TRP A 183 -3.55 19.58 2.45
N VAL A 184 -2.54 19.46 1.57
CA VAL A 184 -1.33 18.65 1.85
C VAL A 184 -0.59 19.19 3.07
N LYS A 185 -0.39 20.52 3.16
CA LYS A 185 0.28 21.14 4.31
C LYS A 185 -0.47 20.87 5.62
N ARG A 186 -1.80 20.99 5.59
CA ARG A 186 -2.68 20.73 6.73
C ARG A 186 -2.57 19.27 7.16
N PHE A 187 -2.63 18.33 6.23
CA PHE A 187 -2.47 16.91 6.51
C PHE A 187 -1.12 16.60 7.17
N VAL A 188 -0.02 17.14 6.63
CA VAL A 188 1.32 16.95 7.22
C VAL A 188 1.39 17.51 8.64
N THR A 189 0.82 18.69 8.88
CA THR A 189 0.79 19.31 10.21
C THR A 189 0.02 18.45 11.21
N GLU A 190 -1.15 17.94 10.85
CA GLU A 190 -1.93 17.04 11.73
C GLU A 190 -1.22 15.70 11.97
N LEU A 191 -0.58 15.13 10.94
CA LEU A 191 0.20 13.92 11.06
C LEU A 191 1.38 14.10 12.04
N ASP A 192 2.11 15.21 11.95
CA ASP A 192 3.26 15.46 12.81
C ASP A 192 2.84 15.70 14.26
N LYS A 193 1.75 16.48 14.50
CA LYS A 193 1.15 16.61 15.83
C LYS A 193 0.78 15.25 16.43
N LYS A 194 0.09 14.38 15.67
CA LYS A 194 -0.29 13.05 16.17
C LYS A 194 0.95 12.20 16.48
N LYS A 195 2.00 12.23 15.65
CA LYS A 195 3.26 11.50 15.91
C LYS A 195 3.94 11.95 17.21
N GLU A 196 3.91 13.23 17.54
CA GLU A 196 4.48 13.74 18.79
C GLU A 196 3.78 13.18 20.04
N THR A 197 2.49 12.86 19.93
CA THR A 197 1.71 12.26 21.02
C THR A 197 1.85 10.74 21.15
N LEU A 198 2.41 10.07 20.13
CA LEU A 198 2.48 8.61 20.09
C LEU A 198 3.82 8.09 20.63
N PRO A 199 3.81 6.95 21.35
CA PRO A 199 5.05 6.31 21.77
C PRO A 199 5.85 5.87 20.53
N LYS A 200 7.17 6.07 20.58
CA LYS A 200 8.06 5.59 19.51
C LYS A 200 8.02 4.06 19.44
N PRO A 201 7.83 3.46 18.26
CA PRO A 201 7.82 2.01 18.14
C PRO A 201 9.23 1.44 18.40
N ASN A 202 9.28 0.29 19.06
CA ASN A 202 10.53 -0.43 19.28
C ASN A 202 10.93 -1.17 17.99
N ALA A 203 12.11 -0.84 17.45
CA ALA A 203 12.68 -1.58 16.33
C ALA A 203 13.15 -2.97 16.81
N LEU A 204 12.67 -4.02 16.15
CA LEU A 204 13.07 -5.40 16.42
C LEU A 204 14.01 -5.89 15.31
N GLY A 205 15.05 -6.64 15.70
CA GLY A 205 15.83 -7.42 14.74
C GLY A 205 15.07 -8.66 14.26
N GLY A 206 15.43 -9.17 13.08
CA GLY A 206 14.75 -10.30 12.42
C GLY A 206 14.54 -11.54 13.28
N LYS A 207 15.55 -11.97 14.04
CA LYS A 207 15.45 -13.13 14.95
C LYS A 207 14.42 -12.91 16.06
N THR A 208 14.42 -11.73 16.67
CA THR A 208 13.48 -11.38 17.74
C THR A 208 12.06 -11.26 17.21
N MET A 209 11.89 -10.63 16.04
CA MET A 209 10.61 -10.56 15.34
C MET A 209 10.10 -11.97 15.00
N GLY A 210 10.94 -12.80 14.39
CA GLY A 210 10.59 -14.18 14.02
C GLY A 210 10.16 -15.01 15.23
N LYS A 211 10.94 -14.98 16.32
CA LYS A 211 10.57 -15.65 17.57
C LYS A 211 9.23 -15.16 18.10
N ARG A 212 9.03 -13.85 18.20
CA ARG A 212 7.79 -13.26 18.73
C ARG A 212 6.55 -13.66 17.92
N THR A 213 6.66 -13.75 16.60
CA THR A 213 5.56 -14.13 15.71
C THR A 213 5.30 -15.63 15.74
N LEU A 214 6.35 -16.46 15.72
CA LEU A 214 6.22 -17.93 15.73
C LEU A 214 5.71 -18.47 17.08
N ASP A 215 6.16 -17.87 18.19
CA ASP A 215 5.81 -18.27 19.55
C ASP A 215 4.48 -17.67 20.03
N ALA A 216 3.83 -16.81 19.22
CA ALA A 216 2.56 -16.20 19.59
C ALA A 216 1.49 -17.28 19.87
N THR A 217 0.77 -17.14 20.98
CA THR A 217 -0.29 -18.08 21.39
C THR A 217 -1.70 -17.59 21.08
N THR A 218 -1.83 -16.34 20.62
CA THR A 218 -3.12 -15.75 20.23
C THR A 218 -3.80 -16.60 19.16
N ALA A 219 -5.10 -16.84 19.34
CA ALA A 219 -5.91 -17.53 18.35
C ALA A 219 -5.92 -16.72 17.04
N PRO A 220 -5.67 -17.35 15.88
CA PRO A 220 -5.74 -16.67 14.59
C PRO A 220 -7.13 -16.11 14.30
N LYS A 221 -7.19 -15.02 13.54
CA LYS A 221 -8.46 -14.45 13.08
C LYS A 221 -9.19 -15.49 12.22
N THR A 222 -10.40 -15.87 12.64
CA THR A 222 -11.25 -16.76 11.85
C THR A 222 -11.90 -15.96 10.72
N ILE A 223 -11.69 -16.40 9.48
CA ILE A 223 -12.32 -15.85 8.29
C ILE A 223 -13.29 -16.88 7.72
N THR A 224 -14.44 -16.42 7.25
CA THR A 224 -15.43 -17.27 6.57
C THR A 224 -14.84 -17.84 5.28
N PHE A 225 -15.46 -18.89 4.77
CA PHE A 225 -15.09 -19.47 3.50
C PHE A 225 -16.32 -19.48 2.61
N ASP A 226 -16.21 -18.79 1.50
CA ASP A 226 -17.19 -18.72 0.45
C ASP A 226 -17.08 -20.00 -0.40
N ASP A 227 -17.96 -20.95 -0.11
CA ASP A 227 -18.01 -22.25 -0.81
C ASP A 227 -18.46 -22.09 -2.27
N ASP A 228 -19.15 -21.00 -2.61
CA ASP A 228 -19.64 -20.67 -3.96
C ASP A 228 -18.69 -19.72 -4.73
N ASN A 229 -17.42 -19.65 -4.31
CA ASN A 229 -16.44 -18.76 -4.92
C ASN A 229 -16.23 -19.06 -6.43
N SER A 230 -16.07 -17.99 -7.21
CA SER A 230 -15.92 -18.04 -8.67
C SER A 230 -14.72 -18.85 -9.20
N HIS A 231 -13.75 -19.17 -8.35
CA HIS A 231 -12.54 -19.90 -8.73
C HIS A 231 -12.65 -21.41 -8.45
N GLY A 232 -13.73 -21.86 -7.80
CA GLY A 232 -13.94 -23.26 -7.42
C GLY A 232 -12.90 -23.80 -6.44
N PHE A 233 -12.32 -22.94 -5.59
CA PHE A 233 -11.40 -23.38 -4.54
C PHE A 233 -12.16 -24.01 -3.38
N LYS A 234 -11.61 -25.08 -2.82
CA LYS A 234 -12.12 -25.72 -1.60
C LYS A 234 -11.22 -25.41 -0.41
N ARG A 235 -11.83 -25.34 0.78
CA ARG A 235 -11.10 -25.24 2.04
C ARG A 235 -10.12 -26.40 2.17
N GLY A 236 -8.89 -26.10 2.58
CA GLY A 236 -7.84 -27.11 2.74
C GLY A 236 -7.01 -27.37 1.48
N GLU A 237 -7.29 -26.74 0.34
CA GLU A 237 -6.41 -26.82 -0.83
C GLU A 237 -5.08 -26.11 -0.57
N ASP A 238 -3.99 -26.71 -1.03
CA ASP A 238 -2.68 -26.05 -1.03
C ASP A 238 -2.58 -25.09 -2.22
N VAL A 239 -2.30 -23.83 -1.91
CA VAL A 239 -2.26 -22.74 -2.88
C VAL A 239 -1.01 -21.89 -2.71
N GLU A 240 -0.69 -21.14 -3.76
CA GLU A 240 0.26 -20.04 -3.75
C GLU A 240 -0.47 -18.74 -4.02
N ILE A 241 -0.11 -17.69 -3.28
CA ILE A 241 -0.65 -16.34 -3.44
C ILE A 241 0.48 -15.39 -3.84
N SER A 242 0.23 -14.56 -4.84
CA SER A 242 1.11 -13.48 -5.27
C SER A 242 0.33 -12.27 -5.74
N PRO A 243 0.91 -11.06 -5.70
CA PRO A 243 0.34 -9.93 -6.42
C PRO A 243 0.13 -10.26 -7.90
N SER A 244 -0.93 -9.75 -8.50
CA SER A 244 -1.21 -9.90 -9.95
C SER A 244 -0.81 -8.66 -10.77
N ASP A 245 -0.50 -7.55 -10.10
CA ASP A 245 -0.13 -6.26 -10.68
C ASP A 245 1.39 -6.13 -10.89
N TYR A 246 2.19 -6.04 -9.81
CA TYR A 246 3.64 -5.92 -9.82
C TYR A 246 4.26 -6.65 -8.62
N GLY A 247 5.55 -6.98 -8.69
CA GLY A 247 6.22 -7.71 -7.61
C GLY A 247 5.77 -9.17 -7.45
N GLN A 248 5.40 -9.80 -8.56
CA GLN A 248 4.81 -11.15 -8.62
C GLN A 248 5.78 -12.27 -8.19
N THR A 249 7.08 -12.00 -8.07
CA THR A 249 8.10 -12.99 -7.72
C THR A 249 8.03 -13.47 -6.26
N GLY A 250 7.36 -12.72 -5.38
CA GLY A 250 7.25 -13.03 -3.96
C GLY A 250 5.99 -13.84 -3.63
N LYS A 251 6.02 -15.15 -3.94
CA LYS A 251 4.90 -16.06 -3.68
C LYS A 251 4.87 -16.54 -2.24
N THR A 252 3.69 -16.59 -1.65
CA THR A 252 3.50 -17.23 -0.33
C THR A 252 2.63 -18.47 -0.50
N ALA A 253 3.15 -19.62 -0.09
CA ALA A 253 2.47 -20.91 -0.20
C ALA A 253 1.89 -21.34 1.15
N GLY A 254 0.74 -22.00 1.11
CA GLY A 254 0.11 -22.56 2.30
C GLY A 254 -1.23 -23.21 2.01
N THR A 255 -1.83 -23.76 3.05
CA THR A 255 -3.16 -24.37 2.99
C THR A 255 -4.22 -23.29 3.10
N LEU A 256 -5.18 -23.27 2.19
CA LEU A 256 -6.26 -22.29 2.14
C LEU A 256 -7.25 -22.49 3.31
N VAL A 257 -7.34 -21.51 4.21
CA VAL A 257 -8.14 -21.59 5.45
C VAL A 257 -9.22 -20.50 5.56
N GLY A 258 -9.20 -19.49 4.71
CA GLY A 258 -10.24 -18.46 4.63
C GLY A 258 -10.34 -17.90 3.22
N LEU A 259 -11.55 -17.63 2.76
CA LEU A 259 -11.79 -17.12 1.42
C LEU A 259 -13.11 -16.35 1.39
N THR A 260 -13.06 -15.05 1.13
CA THR A 260 -14.25 -14.21 0.94
C THR A 260 -14.11 -13.42 -0.35
N VAL A 261 -15.09 -12.57 -0.67
CA VAL A 261 -15.01 -11.60 -1.77
C VAL A 261 -13.83 -10.63 -1.60
N HIS A 262 -13.42 -10.34 -0.37
CA HIS A 262 -12.43 -9.28 -0.09
C HIS A 262 -11.09 -9.78 0.45
N GLU A 263 -11.06 -10.96 1.08
CA GLU A 263 -9.89 -11.47 1.80
C GLU A 263 -9.66 -12.95 1.50
N VAL A 264 -8.39 -13.34 1.38
CA VAL A 264 -7.95 -14.73 1.33
C VAL A 264 -6.92 -14.97 2.43
N VAL A 265 -7.01 -16.11 3.10
CA VAL A 265 -6.11 -16.50 4.19
C VAL A 265 -5.56 -17.90 3.94
N ILE A 266 -4.24 -18.00 4.02
CA ILE A 266 -3.52 -19.27 3.99
C ILE A 266 -2.83 -19.52 5.32
N ARG A 267 -2.79 -20.77 5.76
CA ARG A 267 -1.90 -21.21 6.83
C ARG A 267 -0.62 -21.76 6.19
N ASN A 268 0.49 -21.07 6.37
CA ASN A 268 1.76 -21.49 5.80
C ASN A 268 2.41 -22.64 6.60
N SER A 269 3.54 -23.16 6.11
CA SER A 269 4.27 -24.26 6.75
C SER A 269 4.85 -23.94 8.14
N LYS A 270 4.90 -22.66 8.52
CA LYS A 270 5.30 -22.19 9.86
C LYS A 270 4.12 -22.02 10.81
N GLY A 271 2.90 -22.32 10.35
CA GLY A 271 1.67 -22.16 11.14
C GLY A 271 1.18 -20.72 11.25
N ILE A 272 1.72 -19.81 10.45
CA ILE A 272 1.30 -18.41 10.36
C ILE A 272 0.11 -18.31 9.41
N HIS A 273 -0.89 -17.52 9.78
CA HIS A 273 -2.02 -17.18 8.94
C HIS A 273 -1.66 -15.92 8.17
N VAL A 274 -1.52 -16.05 6.86
CA VAL A 274 -1.12 -14.94 5.99
C VAL A 274 -2.35 -14.48 5.22
N HIS A 275 -2.70 -13.21 5.41
CA HIS A 275 -3.89 -12.58 4.88
C HIS A 275 -3.54 -11.68 3.71
N PHE A 276 -4.29 -11.80 2.62
CA PHE A 276 -4.16 -10.97 1.44
C PHE A 276 -5.53 -10.45 1.02
N PRO A 277 -5.64 -9.21 0.50
CA PRO A 277 -6.86 -8.80 -0.17
C PRO A 277 -7.04 -9.60 -1.46
N ARG A 278 -8.29 -9.76 -1.92
CA ARG A 278 -8.58 -10.44 -3.20
C ARG A 278 -8.22 -9.59 -4.42
N TRP A 279 -8.42 -8.28 -4.34
CA TRP A 279 -8.13 -7.36 -5.44
C TRP A 279 -6.62 -7.17 -5.65
N ASN A 280 -6.15 -7.36 -6.88
CA ASN A 280 -4.75 -7.39 -7.29
C ASN A 280 -3.90 -8.55 -6.73
N PHE A 281 -4.54 -9.65 -6.35
CA PHE A 281 -3.86 -10.88 -5.95
C PHE A 281 -4.38 -12.08 -6.72
N ALA A 282 -3.45 -12.90 -7.20
CA ALA A 282 -3.75 -14.18 -7.82
C ALA A 282 -3.60 -15.30 -6.81
N ILE A 283 -4.52 -16.26 -6.88
CA ILE A 283 -4.46 -17.53 -6.15
C ILE A 283 -4.26 -18.62 -7.20
N SER A 284 -3.18 -19.39 -7.08
CA SER A 284 -2.92 -20.55 -7.94
C SER A 284 -2.81 -21.81 -7.09
N ARG A 285 -3.35 -22.93 -7.58
CA ARG A 285 -3.12 -24.24 -6.95
C ARG A 285 -1.63 -24.51 -6.92
N ALA A 286 -1.11 -24.95 -5.78
CA ALA A 286 0.26 -25.41 -5.71
C ALA A 286 0.42 -26.60 -6.66
N ALA A 287 1.54 -26.67 -7.39
CA ALA A 287 1.82 -27.83 -8.23
C ALA A 287 1.72 -29.08 -7.35
N SER A 288 0.95 -30.09 -7.80
CA SER A 288 0.78 -31.32 -7.02
C SER A 288 2.17 -31.85 -6.74
N LYS A 289 2.53 -32.00 -5.46
CA LYS A 289 3.65 -32.88 -5.12
C LYS A 289 3.23 -34.25 -5.64
N SER A 290 3.80 -34.68 -6.77
CA SER A 290 3.63 -36.04 -7.25
C SER A 290 3.89 -36.95 -6.05
N ARG A 291 2.85 -37.62 -5.58
CA ARG A 291 3.00 -38.65 -4.55
C ARG A 291 3.85 -39.74 -5.20
N ILE A 292 5.13 -39.78 -4.83
CA ILE A 292 5.99 -40.95 -5.03
C ILE A 292 5.67 -41.91 -3.90
#